data_AF-A0A7X3S073-F1
#
_entry.id   AF-A0A7X3S073-F1
#
_cell.length_a   1.000
_cell.length_b   1.000
_cell.length_c   1.000
_cell.angle_alpha   90.00
_cell.angle_beta   90.00
_cell.angle_gamma   90.00
#
_symmetry.space_group_name_H-M   'P 1'
#
loop_
_entity.id
_entity.type
_entity.pdbx_description
1 polymer ?
#
loop_
_entity_poly.entity_id
_entity_poly.type
_entity_poly.pdbx_seq_one_letter_code
_entity_poly.pdbx_strand_id
1 'polypeptide(L)'
;MTTFTVYFAGDLFDHKHLAGNELLAGAVDRRSGGRYACVLPQDLEQATGRMVDIRNQDLMQVMACDLGLFNFDGTDLDSGTVVEFMMAKMLDIPSVLLRSDFRASGDQEREGDDWNLMCSFYPRSRKVQFNAMAWYQEARRDRGPGDGAPAADWTDRLYNRMADAVIEALDAVRTEPSAFGGDEARINTVYAWAARFPGSGFDNLCGRGFVEKTIEEKRRKGLL
;
A
#
# COMPACT_ATOMS: atom_id res chain seq x y z
N MET A 1 -11.71 16.83 -9.11
CA MET A 1 -10.52 16.36 -8.37
C MET A 1 -10.25 14.95 -8.82
N THR A 2 -9.01 14.60 -9.16
CA THR A 2 -8.66 13.24 -9.61
C THR A 2 -8.47 12.34 -8.38
N THR A 3 -9.16 11.20 -8.34
CA THR A 3 -9.00 10.18 -7.31
C THR A 3 -7.99 9.13 -7.76
N PHE A 4 -7.13 8.71 -6.83
CA PHE A 4 -6.14 7.67 -6.97
C PHE A 4 -6.51 6.49 -6.07
N THR A 5 -6.48 5.30 -6.64
CA THR A 5 -6.64 4.03 -5.93
C THR A 5 -5.30 3.60 -5.33
N VAL A 6 -5.31 3.14 -4.08
CA VAL A 6 -4.10 2.72 -3.37
C VAL A 6 -4.28 1.29 -2.91
N TYR A 7 -3.52 0.33 -3.48
CA TYR A 7 -3.54 -1.04 -2.97
C TYR A 7 -2.87 -1.04 -1.59
N PHE A 8 -3.61 -1.40 -0.55
CA PHE A 8 -3.10 -1.39 0.82
C PHE A 8 -2.84 -2.82 1.29
N ALA A 9 -1.59 -3.25 1.13
CA ALA A 9 -1.07 -4.54 1.54
C ALA A 9 -0.56 -4.51 2.98
N GLY A 10 -0.70 -5.64 3.67
CA GLY A 10 -0.21 -5.85 5.03
C GLY A 10 -0.86 -7.08 5.65
N ASP A 11 -0.46 -7.39 6.88
CA ASP A 11 -1.15 -8.42 7.65
C ASP A 11 -2.67 -8.13 7.72
N LEU A 12 -3.49 -9.17 7.60
CA LEU A 12 -4.96 -9.10 7.67
C LEU A 12 -5.58 -10.29 8.43
N PHE A 13 -4.80 -10.96 9.26
CA PHE A 13 -5.17 -12.26 9.84
C PHE A 13 -5.87 -12.19 11.20
N ASP A 14 -5.72 -11.10 11.93
CA ASP A 14 -6.34 -10.94 13.25
C ASP A 14 -7.15 -9.65 13.34
N HIS A 15 -7.97 -9.55 14.39
CA HIS A 15 -8.87 -8.41 14.60
C HIS A 15 -8.15 -7.06 14.68
N LYS A 16 -6.89 -7.01 15.14
CA LYS A 16 -6.12 -5.76 15.20
C LYS A 16 -5.63 -5.37 13.81
N HIS A 17 -5.18 -6.34 13.03
CA HIS A 17 -4.82 -6.13 11.63
C HIS A 17 -6.02 -5.60 10.83
N LEU A 18 -7.12 -6.34 10.84
CA LEU A 18 -8.34 -5.98 10.09
C LEU A 18 -8.86 -4.58 10.49
N ALA A 19 -9.00 -4.31 11.80
CA ALA A 19 -9.48 -3.02 12.27
C ALA A 19 -8.48 -1.89 12.00
N GLY A 20 -7.18 -2.15 12.13
CA GLY A 20 -6.14 -1.15 11.90
C GLY A 20 -6.07 -0.72 10.43
N ASN A 21 -6.14 -1.69 9.52
CA ASN A 21 -6.17 -1.46 8.08
C ASN A 21 -7.39 -0.59 7.69
N GLU A 22 -8.58 -0.96 8.19
CA GLU A 22 -9.82 -0.22 7.93
C GLU A 22 -9.78 1.21 8.48
N LEU A 23 -9.33 1.38 9.72
CA LEU A 23 -9.24 2.70 10.35
C LEU A 23 -8.26 3.62 9.63
N LEU A 24 -7.10 3.10 9.20
CA LEU A 24 -6.12 3.89 8.45
C LEU A 24 -6.61 4.19 7.03
N ALA A 25 -7.16 3.22 6.32
CA ALA A 25 -7.74 3.42 4.98
C ALA A 25 -8.81 4.51 4.98
N GLY A 26 -9.77 4.40 5.92
CA GLY A 26 -10.82 5.40 6.08
C GLY A 26 -10.28 6.78 6.50
N ALA A 27 -9.24 6.83 7.32
CA ALA A 27 -8.60 8.09 7.67
C ALA A 27 -7.89 8.73 6.46
N VAL A 28 -7.18 7.95 5.64
CA VAL A 28 -6.52 8.44 4.41
C VAL A 28 -7.54 9.01 3.42
N ASP A 29 -8.65 8.31 3.19
CA ASP A 29 -9.72 8.80 2.31
C ASP A 29 -10.31 10.13 2.82
N ARG A 30 -10.75 10.17 4.09
CA ARG A 30 -11.34 11.37 4.70
C ARG A 30 -10.37 12.55 4.74
N ARG A 31 -9.13 12.32 5.18
CA ARG A 31 -8.10 13.37 5.35
C ARG A 31 -7.60 13.91 4.02
N SER A 32 -7.58 13.08 2.98
CA SER A 32 -7.20 13.51 1.62
C SER A 32 -8.35 14.18 0.86
N GLY A 33 -9.58 14.16 1.38
CA GLY A 33 -10.78 14.64 0.72
C GLY A 33 -11.19 13.77 -0.47
N GLY A 34 -10.99 12.45 -0.39
CA GLY A 34 -11.27 11.49 -1.46
C GLY A 34 -10.23 11.47 -2.58
N ARG A 35 -9.02 12.01 -2.33
CA ARG A 35 -7.91 11.96 -3.31
C ARG A 35 -7.32 10.56 -3.39
N TYR A 36 -7.22 9.90 -2.24
CA TYR A 36 -6.65 8.57 -2.10
C TYR A 36 -7.70 7.63 -1.53
N ALA A 37 -8.15 6.70 -2.36
CA ALA A 37 -9.09 5.66 -1.98
C ALA A 37 -8.32 4.34 -1.85
N CYS A 38 -8.17 3.85 -0.62
CA CYS A 38 -7.50 2.58 -0.37
C CYS A 38 -8.38 1.41 -0.80
N VAL A 39 -7.77 0.42 -1.44
CA VAL A 39 -8.35 -0.88 -1.76
C VAL A 39 -7.73 -1.88 -0.79
N LEU A 40 -8.54 -2.39 0.14
CA LEU A 40 -8.10 -3.37 1.13
C LEU A 40 -8.36 -4.80 0.63
N PRO A 41 -7.36 -5.70 0.65
CA PRO A 41 -7.57 -7.11 0.27
C PRO A 41 -8.64 -7.82 1.11
N GLN A 42 -8.77 -7.43 2.39
CA GLN A 42 -9.75 -7.99 3.32
C GLN A 42 -11.23 -7.71 2.95
N ASP A 43 -11.48 -6.73 2.08
CA ASP A 43 -12.83 -6.37 1.62
C ASP A 43 -13.18 -7.00 0.26
N LEU A 44 -12.20 -7.63 -0.40
CA LEU A 44 -12.40 -8.21 -1.71
C LEU A 44 -13.22 -9.51 -1.60
N GLU A 45 -14.32 -9.59 -2.36
CA GLU A 45 -15.12 -10.81 -2.42
C GLU A 45 -14.26 -11.98 -2.94
N GLN A 46 -14.08 -13.00 -2.12
CA GLN A 46 -13.36 -14.20 -2.53
C GLN A 46 -14.19 -14.96 -3.57
N ALA A 47 -13.81 -14.84 -4.84
CA ALA A 47 -14.58 -15.35 -5.97
C ALA A 47 -14.82 -16.87 -5.90
N THR A 48 -13.91 -17.63 -5.29
CA THR A 48 -14.14 -19.03 -4.93
C THR A 48 -13.24 -19.43 -3.74
N GLY A 49 -13.59 -20.48 -3.00
CA GLY A 49 -12.76 -21.01 -1.89
C GLY A 49 -11.43 -21.66 -2.33
N ARG A 50 -10.93 -21.38 -3.54
CA ARG A 50 -9.65 -21.91 -4.05
C ARG A 50 -8.54 -20.91 -3.78
N MET A 51 -7.46 -21.38 -3.15
CA MET A 51 -6.28 -20.57 -2.78
C MET A 51 -5.65 -19.80 -3.95
N VAL A 52 -5.72 -20.34 -5.17
CA VAL A 52 -5.22 -19.69 -6.39
C VAL A 52 -6.00 -18.42 -6.72
N ASP A 53 -7.29 -18.40 -6.44
CA ASP A 53 -8.17 -17.28 -6.81
C ASP A 53 -7.91 -16.08 -5.90
N ILE A 54 -7.60 -16.31 -4.62
CA ILE A 54 -7.16 -15.26 -3.69
C ILE A 54 -5.91 -14.56 -4.22
N ARG A 55 -4.82 -15.32 -4.47
CA ARG A 55 -3.58 -14.78 -5.03
C ARG A 55 -3.82 -14.02 -6.35
N ASN A 56 -4.61 -14.61 -7.25
CA ASN A 56 -4.89 -13.99 -8.55
C ASN A 56 -5.70 -12.69 -8.39
N GLN A 57 -6.64 -12.64 -7.46
CA GLN A 57 -7.41 -11.43 -7.19
C GLN A 57 -6.50 -10.31 -6.64
N ASP A 58 -5.66 -10.63 -5.66
CA ASP A 58 -4.73 -9.67 -5.03
C ASP A 58 -3.73 -9.11 -6.05
N LEU A 59 -3.07 -9.97 -6.84
CA LEU A 59 -2.13 -9.52 -7.87
C LEU A 59 -2.80 -8.68 -8.97
N MET A 60 -4.04 -9.00 -9.34
CA MET A 60 -4.79 -8.20 -10.31
C MET A 60 -5.10 -6.82 -9.73
N GLN A 61 -5.44 -6.74 -8.44
CA GLN A 61 -5.70 -5.45 -7.77
C GLN A 61 -4.44 -4.62 -7.58
N VAL A 62 -3.29 -5.25 -7.29
CA VAL A 62 -1.98 -4.57 -7.31
C VAL A 62 -1.75 -3.91 -8.67
N MET A 63 -1.99 -4.64 -9.77
CA MET A 63 -1.83 -4.11 -11.13
C MET A 63 -2.79 -2.94 -11.42
N ALA A 64 -4.06 -3.09 -11.03
CA ALA A 64 -5.12 -2.14 -11.31
C ALA A 64 -5.00 -0.84 -10.51
N CYS A 65 -4.54 -0.91 -9.25
CA CYS A 65 -4.41 0.26 -8.39
C CYS A 65 -3.35 1.24 -8.88
N ASP A 66 -3.55 2.53 -8.64
CA ASP A 66 -2.64 3.60 -9.08
C ASP A 66 -1.32 3.63 -8.30
N LEU A 67 -1.40 3.36 -7.00
CA LEU A 67 -0.32 3.44 -6.02
C LEU A 67 -0.35 2.22 -5.10
N GLY A 68 0.75 1.96 -4.40
CA GLY A 68 0.81 0.94 -3.35
C GLY A 68 1.12 1.52 -1.98
N LEU A 69 0.49 0.97 -0.94
CA LEU A 69 0.82 1.18 0.47
C LEU A 69 1.09 -0.21 1.06
N PHE A 70 2.31 -0.46 1.52
CA PHE A 70 2.73 -1.77 2.03
C PHE A 70 3.12 -1.63 3.50
N ASN A 71 2.38 -2.30 4.39
CA ASN A 71 2.68 -2.33 5.82
C ASN A 71 3.79 -3.34 6.08
N PHE A 72 4.95 -2.84 6.51
CA PHE A 72 6.15 -3.58 6.84
C PHE A 72 6.37 -3.63 8.36
N ASP A 73 5.29 -3.74 9.14
CA ASP A 73 5.35 -4.00 10.57
C ASP A 73 5.78 -5.44 10.88
N GLY A 74 6.24 -5.65 12.12
CA GLY A 74 6.68 -6.95 12.59
C GLY A 74 8.18 -7.19 12.46
N THR A 75 8.63 -8.30 13.05
CA THR A 75 10.04 -8.74 12.98
C THR A 75 10.35 -9.36 11.62
N ASP A 76 9.41 -10.15 11.11
CA ASP A 76 9.45 -10.73 9.78
C ASP A 76 8.33 -10.09 8.96
N LEU A 77 8.61 -9.79 7.70
CA LEU A 77 7.60 -9.26 6.79
C LEU A 77 6.60 -10.35 6.41
N ASP A 78 5.33 -9.99 6.29
CA ASP A 78 4.35 -10.86 5.68
C ASP A 78 4.77 -11.21 4.24
N SER A 79 4.89 -12.51 3.97
CA SER A 79 5.37 -13.00 2.68
C SER A 79 4.43 -12.66 1.53
N GLY A 80 3.12 -12.55 1.78
CA GLY A 80 2.14 -12.10 0.77
C GLY A 80 2.41 -10.66 0.37
N THR A 81 2.51 -9.79 1.36
CA THR A 81 2.83 -8.35 1.22
C THR A 81 4.16 -8.14 0.48
N VAL A 82 5.18 -8.97 0.74
CA VAL A 82 6.46 -8.92 -0.01
C VAL A 82 6.26 -9.25 -1.49
N VAL A 83 5.48 -10.29 -1.82
CA VAL A 83 5.20 -10.66 -3.22
C VAL A 83 4.44 -9.54 -3.94
N GLU A 84 3.46 -8.95 -3.28
CA GLU A 84 2.67 -7.83 -3.82
C GLU A 84 3.52 -6.58 -4.02
N PHE A 85 4.38 -6.25 -3.07
CA PHE A 85 5.35 -5.15 -3.20
C PHE A 85 6.26 -5.38 -4.40
N MET A 86 6.80 -6.59 -4.54
CA MET A 86 7.66 -6.93 -5.67
C MET A 86 6.93 -6.83 -7.01
N MET A 87 5.68 -7.28 -7.08
CA MET A 87 4.83 -7.11 -8.27
C MET A 87 4.65 -5.62 -8.60
N ALA A 88 4.35 -4.79 -7.60
CA ALA A 88 4.22 -3.35 -7.77
C ALA A 88 5.53 -2.73 -8.28
N LYS A 89 6.69 -3.13 -7.75
CA LYS A 89 7.98 -2.59 -8.19
C LYS A 89 8.38 -3.04 -9.60
N MET A 90 8.06 -4.28 -9.99
CA MET A 90 8.27 -4.76 -11.36
C MET A 90 7.46 -3.95 -12.39
N LEU A 91 6.32 -3.40 -11.97
CA LEU A 91 5.43 -2.59 -12.79
C LEU A 91 5.66 -1.07 -12.65
N ASP A 92 6.72 -0.68 -11.94
CA ASP A 92 7.06 0.70 -11.59
C ASP A 92 5.91 1.47 -10.91
N ILE A 93 5.11 0.78 -10.09
CA ILE A 93 4.03 1.42 -9.33
C ILE A 93 4.65 2.24 -8.18
N PRO A 94 4.30 3.54 -8.04
CA PRO A 94 4.77 4.36 -6.93
C PRO A 94 4.23 3.80 -5.61
N SER A 95 5.12 3.65 -4.62
CA SER A 95 4.82 2.88 -3.41
C SER A 95 5.20 3.62 -2.14
N VAL A 96 4.42 3.46 -1.08
CA VAL A 96 4.75 3.86 0.28
C VAL A 96 4.97 2.62 1.13
N LEU A 97 6.10 2.55 1.82
CA LEU A 97 6.41 1.54 2.82
C LEU A 97 6.08 2.12 4.19
N LEU A 98 5.06 1.56 4.84
CA LEU A 98 4.60 1.98 6.17
C LEU A 98 5.22 1.06 7.22
N ARG A 99 5.84 1.64 8.26
CA ARG A 99 6.29 0.90 9.42
C ARG A 99 6.06 1.68 10.71
N SER A 100 5.23 1.12 11.56
CA SER A 100 4.85 1.64 12.88
C SER A 100 5.58 0.91 14.03
N ASP A 101 6.14 -0.28 13.77
CA ASP A 101 6.98 -1.03 14.68
C ASP A 101 8.34 -0.36 14.87
N PHE A 102 8.57 0.12 16.10
CA PHE A 102 9.78 0.86 16.47
C PHE A 102 11.00 -0.02 16.70
N ARG A 103 10.84 -1.35 16.71
CA ARG A 103 11.95 -2.27 16.93
C ARG A 103 12.79 -2.33 15.65
N ALA A 104 14.10 -2.38 15.83
CA ALA A 104 14.99 -2.72 14.73
C ALA A 104 14.75 -4.19 14.35
N SER A 105 14.50 -4.43 13.07
CA SER A 105 14.41 -5.76 12.48
C SER A 105 15.10 -5.78 11.12
N GLY A 106 15.28 -6.95 10.53
CA GLY A 106 16.03 -7.11 9.28
C GLY A 106 17.50 -7.43 9.47
N ASP A 107 18.18 -7.50 8.33
CA ASP A 107 19.57 -7.95 8.16
C ASP A 107 20.54 -6.82 7.78
N GLN A 108 20.08 -5.56 7.92
CA GLN A 108 20.87 -4.38 7.62
C GLN A 108 21.60 -3.87 8.86
N GLU A 109 22.73 -3.19 8.67
CA GLU A 109 23.48 -2.56 9.77
C GLU A 109 22.66 -1.41 10.41
N ARG A 110 23.18 -0.79 11.48
CA ARG A 110 22.46 0.23 12.30
C ARG A 110 21.92 1.44 11.54
N GLU A 111 22.33 1.67 10.29
CA GLU A 111 21.91 2.80 9.46
C GLU A 111 20.99 2.38 8.28
N GLY A 112 20.67 1.09 8.17
CA GLY A 112 19.78 0.56 7.13
C GLY A 112 18.31 0.62 7.50
N ASP A 113 17.46 0.08 6.61
CA ASP A 113 16.04 -0.03 6.89
C ASP A 113 15.75 -1.14 7.90
N ASP A 114 14.73 -0.95 8.75
CA ASP A 114 14.34 -1.89 9.81
C ASP A 114 13.54 -3.10 9.28
N TRP A 115 13.86 -3.55 8.07
CA TRP A 115 13.29 -4.73 7.42
C TRP A 115 14.33 -5.39 6.51
N ASN A 116 13.96 -6.51 5.90
CA ASN A 116 14.84 -7.28 5.03
C ASN A 116 15.43 -6.43 3.88
N LEU A 117 16.76 -6.49 3.70
CA LEU A 117 17.53 -5.77 2.69
C LEU A 117 16.96 -5.92 1.28
N MET A 118 16.43 -7.09 0.94
CA MET A 118 15.91 -7.40 -0.39
C MET A 118 14.66 -6.59 -0.77
N CYS A 119 14.04 -5.90 0.19
CA CYS A 119 12.90 -4.99 -0.03
C CYS A 119 13.30 -3.50 -0.07
N SER A 120 14.60 -3.19 -0.01
CA SER A 120 15.10 -1.80 0.09
C SER A 120 15.61 -1.27 -1.26
N PHE A 121 15.79 0.05 -1.36
CA PHE A 121 16.41 0.76 -2.51
C PHE A 121 15.66 0.72 -3.85
N TYR A 122 14.43 0.21 -3.90
CA TYR A 122 13.62 0.29 -5.12
C TYR A 122 13.21 1.74 -5.43
N PRO A 123 13.29 2.19 -6.70
CA PRO A 123 12.90 3.54 -7.09
C PRO A 123 11.41 3.80 -6.85
N ARG A 124 11.00 5.07 -6.78
CA ARG A 124 9.61 5.48 -6.56
C ARG A 124 9.00 4.80 -5.34
N SER A 125 9.77 4.80 -4.25
CA SER A 125 9.38 4.26 -2.95
C SER A 125 9.67 5.30 -1.88
N ARG A 126 8.68 5.61 -1.05
CA ARG A 126 8.83 6.48 0.13
C ARG A 126 8.55 5.71 1.40
N LYS A 127 9.23 6.08 2.48
CA LYS A 127 9.12 5.41 3.78
C LYS A 127 8.32 6.31 4.72
N VAL A 128 7.32 5.74 5.38
CA VAL A 128 6.62 6.34 6.51
C VAL A 128 6.92 5.47 7.71
N GLN A 129 7.92 5.88 8.48
CA GLN A 129 8.36 5.14 9.64
C GLN A 129 8.24 5.98 10.91
N PHE A 130 7.60 5.43 11.94
CA PHE A 130 7.43 6.11 13.23
C PHE A 130 7.26 5.11 14.37
N ASN A 131 7.45 5.59 15.60
CA ASN A 131 7.20 4.80 16.80
C ASN A 131 5.71 4.85 17.17
N ALA A 132 4.95 3.82 16.83
CA ALA A 132 3.52 3.74 17.12
C ALA A 132 3.20 3.87 18.62
N MET A 133 4.04 3.31 19.49
CA MET A 133 3.86 3.39 20.94
C MET A 133 3.97 4.84 21.43
N ALA A 134 4.94 5.60 20.93
CA ALA A 134 5.09 7.00 21.26
C ALA A 134 3.88 7.82 20.80
N TRP A 135 3.46 7.66 19.54
CA TRP A 135 2.31 8.38 18.99
C TRP A 135 1.00 8.01 19.68
N TYR A 136 0.82 6.74 20.04
CA TYR A 136 -0.30 6.28 20.86
C TYR A 136 -0.33 6.98 22.23
N GLN A 137 0.80 7.01 22.94
CA GLN A 137 0.90 7.65 24.24
C GLN A 137 0.62 9.15 24.17
N GLU A 138 1.14 9.84 23.15
CA GLU A 138 0.87 11.25 22.88
C GLU A 138 -0.64 11.49 22.64
N ALA A 139 -1.25 10.75 21.71
CA ALA A 139 -2.68 10.86 21.41
C ALA A 139 -3.57 10.62 22.64
N ARG A 140 -3.12 9.78 23.60
CA ARG A 140 -3.81 9.52 24.86
C ARG A 140 -3.57 10.55 25.96
N ARG A 141 -2.43 11.25 25.95
CA ARG A 141 -2.11 12.32 26.90
C ARG A 141 -2.82 13.61 26.53
N ASP A 142 -2.98 13.88 25.24
CA ASP A 142 -3.76 14.99 24.70
C ASP A 142 -5.27 14.77 24.86
N ARG A 143 -5.69 14.50 26.10
CA ARG A 143 -7.10 14.60 26.49
C ARG A 143 -7.43 16.09 26.38
N GLY A 144 -8.37 16.46 25.52
CA GLY A 144 -8.90 17.82 25.52
C GLY A 144 -9.31 18.26 26.94
N PRO A 145 -9.50 19.57 27.20
CA PRO A 145 -9.85 20.05 28.53
C PRO A 145 -11.17 19.42 29.01
N GLY A 146 -11.08 18.40 29.88
CA GLY A 146 -12.24 17.73 30.46
C GLY A 146 -11.99 16.27 30.84
N ASP A 147 -12.18 15.94 32.12
CA ASP A 147 -12.17 14.58 32.66
C ASP A 147 -13.39 13.80 32.15
N GLY A 148 -13.29 13.21 30.96
CA GLY A 148 -14.38 12.39 30.40
C GLY A 148 -14.40 12.16 28.89
N ALA A 149 -13.38 12.58 28.13
CA ALA A 149 -13.35 12.37 26.67
C ALA A 149 -13.48 10.85 26.32
N PRO A 150 -14.44 10.46 25.45
CA PRO A 150 -14.64 9.06 25.07
C PRO A 150 -13.40 8.43 24.44
N ALA A 151 -13.29 7.10 24.51
CA ALA A 151 -12.19 6.35 23.90
C ALA A 151 -12.01 6.59 22.38
N ALA A 152 -13.03 7.10 21.67
CA ALA A 152 -12.95 7.42 20.24
C ALA A 152 -11.98 8.58 19.91
N ASP A 153 -11.79 9.52 20.85
CA ASP A 153 -11.11 10.79 20.60
C ASP A 153 -9.59 10.64 20.36
N TRP A 154 -8.93 9.69 21.04
CA TRP A 154 -7.51 9.43 20.81
C TRP A 154 -7.24 8.58 19.57
N THR A 155 -8.18 7.69 19.22
CA THR A 155 -8.07 6.84 18.03
C THR A 155 -8.09 7.69 16.77
N ASP A 156 -9.03 8.63 16.67
CA ASP A 156 -9.08 9.58 15.55
C ASP A 156 -7.82 10.43 15.46
N ARG A 157 -7.31 10.95 16.59
CA ARG A 157 -6.02 11.69 16.59
C ARG A 157 -4.87 10.86 16.05
N LEU A 158 -4.74 9.61 16.49
CA LEU A 158 -3.67 8.72 16.05
C LEU A 158 -3.78 8.43 14.55
N TYR A 159 -4.94 7.98 14.08
CA TYR A 159 -5.13 7.63 12.67
C TYR A 159 -5.12 8.83 11.74
N ASN A 160 -5.58 10.01 12.18
CA ASN A 160 -5.45 11.24 11.38
C ASN A 160 -3.98 11.63 11.21
N ARG A 161 -3.15 11.50 12.26
CA ARG A 161 -1.71 11.76 12.15
C ARG A 161 -1.02 10.75 11.24
N MET A 162 -1.36 9.47 11.35
CA MET A 162 -0.85 8.42 10.45
C MET A 162 -1.26 8.69 9.00
N ALA A 163 -2.53 9.02 8.77
CA ALA A 163 -3.06 9.34 7.45
C ALA A 163 -2.35 10.55 6.85
N ASP A 164 -2.12 11.62 7.62
CA ASP A 164 -1.41 12.81 7.13
C ASP A 164 0.02 12.45 6.65
N ALA A 165 0.75 11.63 7.41
CA ALA A 165 2.08 11.16 7.02
C ALA A 165 2.06 10.26 5.77
N VAL A 166 1.07 9.37 5.67
CA VAL A 166 0.86 8.53 4.48
C VAL A 166 0.50 9.37 3.26
N ILE A 167 -0.40 10.34 3.41
CA ILE A 167 -0.83 11.25 2.33
C ILE A 167 0.36 12.07 1.82
N GLU A 168 1.19 12.61 2.71
CA GLU A 168 2.39 13.36 2.34
C GLU A 168 3.34 12.48 1.50
N ALA A 169 3.57 11.24 1.94
CA ALA A 169 4.41 10.29 1.20
C ALA A 169 3.80 9.89 -0.15
N LEU A 170 2.47 9.69 -0.22
CA LEU A 170 1.74 9.41 -1.46
C LEU A 170 1.78 10.60 -2.43
N ASP A 171 1.65 11.83 -1.93
CA ASP A 171 1.74 13.05 -2.73
C ASP A 171 3.15 13.24 -3.29
N ALA A 172 4.18 12.95 -2.51
CA ALA A 172 5.56 12.99 -2.97
C ALA A 172 5.82 11.92 -4.03
N VAL A 173 5.57 10.64 -3.72
CA VAL A 173 5.97 9.52 -4.57
C VAL A 173 5.23 9.48 -5.91
N ARG A 174 3.95 9.88 -5.96
CA ARG A 174 3.18 9.89 -7.21
C ARG A 174 3.72 10.87 -8.24
N THR A 175 4.49 11.87 -7.81
CA THR A 175 5.08 12.90 -8.69
C THR A 175 6.48 12.55 -9.16
N GLU A 176 7.06 11.46 -8.65
CA GLU A 176 8.36 10.99 -9.11
C GLU A 176 8.28 10.42 -10.53
N PRO A 177 9.28 10.71 -11.37
CA PRO A 177 9.28 10.25 -12.75
C PRO A 177 9.32 8.72 -12.82
N SER A 178 8.54 8.17 -13.76
CA SER A 178 8.50 6.76 -14.10
C SER A 178 9.88 6.24 -14.51
N ALA A 179 10.30 5.10 -13.97
CA ALA A 179 11.56 4.46 -14.33
C ALA A 179 11.55 3.92 -15.77
N PHE A 180 10.37 3.80 -16.39
CA PHE A 180 10.26 3.51 -17.82
C PHE A 180 10.68 4.68 -18.71
N GLY A 181 10.75 5.91 -18.18
CA GLY A 181 11.17 7.09 -18.95
C GLY A 181 10.30 7.40 -20.18
N GLY A 182 9.02 6.99 -20.16
CA GLY A 182 8.11 7.12 -21.30
C GLY A 182 8.31 6.07 -22.42
N ASP A 183 9.07 5.00 -22.19
CA ASP A 183 9.24 3.91 -23.16
C ASP A 183 7.96 3.06 -23.26
N GLU A 184 7.10 3.48 -24.19
CA GLU A 184 5.84 2.86 -24.55
C GLU A 184 5.92 1.35 -24.82
N ALA A 185 6.93 0.92 -25.58
CA ALA A 185 7.06 -0.49 -25.96
C ALA A 185 7.44 -1.34 -24.75
N ARG A 186 8.32 -0.82 -23.90
CA ARG A 186 8.73 -1.47 -22.66
C ARG A 186 7.58 -1.57 -21.66
N ILE A 187 6.81 -0.49 -21.46
CA ILE A 187 5.64 -0.48 -20.56
C ILE A 187 4.67 -1.59 -20.97
N ASN A 188 4.26 -1.62 -22.25
CA ASN A 188 3.33 -2.62 -22.76
C ASN A 188 3.87 -4.05 -22.59
N THR A 189 5.15 -4.27 -22.88
CA THR A 189 5.79 -5.59 -22.76
C THR A 189 5.79 -6.08 -21.31
N VAL A 190 6.17 -5.21 -20.37
CA VAL A 190 6.27 -5.58 -18.95
C VAL A 190 4.89 -5.84 -18.34
N TYR A 191 3.90 -4.98 -18.60
CA TYR A 191 2.53 -5.19 -18.10
C TYR A 191 1.87 -6.42 -18.72
N ALA A 192 2.07 -6.68 -20.02
CA ALA A 192 1.57 -7.89 -20.67
C ALA A 192 2.20 -9.16 -20.10
N TRP A 193 3.50 -9.12 -19.78
CA TRP A 193 4.17 -10.25 -19.11
C TRP A 193 3.65 -10.44 -17.69
N ALA A 194 3.47 -9.37 -16.93
CA ALA A 194 2.93 -9.41 -15.58
C ALA A 194 1.51 -10.01 -15.54
N ALA A 195 0.66 -9.75 -16.54
CA ALA A 195 -0.65 -10.37 -16.70
C ALA A 195 -0.61 -11.88 -17.01
N ARG A 196 0.57 -12.46 -17.29
CA ARG A 196 0.73 -13.85 -17.74
C ARG A 196 1.60 -14.70 -16.81
N PHE A 197 2.70 -14.15 -16.32
CA PHE A 197 3.71 -14.89 -15.56
C PHE A 197 3.17 -15.61 -14.31
N PRO A 198 2.19 -15.07 -13.55
CA PRO A 198 1.68 -15.76 -12.36
C PRO A 198 1.02 -17.11 -12.67
N GLY A 199 0.64 -17.33 -13.93
CA GLY A 199 0.03 -18.55 -14.41
C GLY A 199 -1.31 -18.84 -13.74
N SER A 200 -1.71 -20.12 -13.72
CA SER A 200 -2.91 -20.61 -13.03
C SER A 200 -4.18 -19.81 -13.34
N GLY A 201 -4.35 -19.43 -14.62
CA GLY A 201 -5.53 -18.69 -15.10
C GLY A 201 -5.57 -17.21 -14.76
N PHE A 202 -4.47 -16.61 -14.27
CA PHE A 202 -4.40 -15.17 -13.99
C PHE A 202 -4.65 -14.31 -15.24
N ASP A 203 -4.19 -14.75 -16.40
CA ASP A 203 -4.43 -14.13 -17.70
C ASP A 203 -5.93 -14.13 -18.07
N ASN A 204 -6.63 -15.22 -17.77
CA ASN A 204 -8.07 -15.31 -17.94
C ASN A 204 -8.82 -14.36 -16.99
N LEU A 205 -8.35 -14.22 -15.75
CA LEU A 205 -8.93 -13.30 -14.77
C LEU A 205 -8.77 -11.84 -15.19
N CYS A 206 -7.57 -11.45 -15.63
CA CYS A 206 -7.33 -10.12 -16.19
C CYS A 206 -8.26 -9.87 -17.39
N GLY A 207 -8.43 -10.88 -18.25
CA GLY A 207 -9.31 -10.79 -19.41
C GLY A 207 -8.76 -9.87 -20.51
N ARG A 208 -9.53 -9.71 -21.59
CA ARG A 208 -9.12 -8.91 -22.75
C ARG A 208 -9.22 -7.42 -22.45
N GLY A 209 -8.17 -6.66 -22.77
CA GLY A 209 -8.17 -5.20 -22.66
C GLY A 209 -7.77 -4.67 -21.28
N PHE A 210 -7.57 -5.53 -20.29
CA PHE A 210 -7.21 -5.10 -18.93
C PHE A 210 -5.87 -4.38 -18.90
N VAL A 211 -4.85 -4.93 -19.55
CA VAL A 211 -3.52 -4.32 -19.61
C VAL A 211 -3.58 -2.95 -20.28
N GLU A 212 -4.21 -2.87 -21.45
CA GLU A 212 -4.34 -1.62 -22.21
C GLU A 212 -5.07 -0.55 -21.41
N LYS A 213 -6.20 -0.91 -20.80
CA LYS A 213 -6.99 0.00 -19.96
C LYS A 213 -6.21 0.46 -18.74
N THR A 214 -5.50 -0.45 -18.06
CA THR A 214 -4.69 -0.14 -16.87
C THR A 214 -3.59 0.86 -17.21
N ILE A 215 -2.88 0.65 -18.32
CA ILE A 215 -1.83 1.56 -18.80
C ILE A 215 -2.44 2.93 -19.17
N GLU A 216 -3.54 2.95 -19.91
CA GLU A 216 -4.22 4.19 -20.32
C GLU A 216 -4.67 5.02 -19.11
N GLU A 217 -5.28 4.39 -18.11
CA GLU A 217 -5.74 5.06 -16.91
C GLU A 217 -4.58 5.64 -16.09
N LYS A 218 -3.50 4.88 -15.90
CA LYS A 218 -2.29 5.33 -15.20
C LYS A 218 -1.62 6.51 -15.92
N ARG A 219 -1.57 6.49 -17.26
CA ARG A 219 -1.04 7.61 -18.07
C ARG A 219 -1.89 8.86 -17.95
N ARG A 220 -3.21 8.72 -18.02
CA ARG A 220 -4.14 9.84 -17.84
C ARG A 220 -3.95 10.52 -16.48
N LYS A 221 -3.50 9.76 -15.47
CA LYS A 221 -3.17 10.24 -14.13
C LYS A 221 -1.71 10.66 -13.94
N GLY A 222 -0.87 10.54 -14.98
CA GLY A 222 0.53 10.95 -14.97
C GLY A 222 1.47 10.01 -14.20
N LEU A 223 1.13 8.72 -14.08
CA LEU A 223 1.86 7.77 -13.24
C LEU A 223 2.87 6.90 -14.01
N LEU A 224 2.72 6.78 -15.33
CA LEU A 224 3.58 6.00 -16.23
C LEU A 224 4.25 6.88 -17.28
#